data_AF-A0A1B9MCB4-F1
#
_entry.id   AF-A0A1B9MCB4-F1
#
_cell.length_a   1.000
_cell.length_b   1.000
_cell.length_c   1.000
_cell.angle_alpha   90.00
_cell.angle_beta   90.00
_cell.angle_gamma   90.00
#
_symmetry.space_group_name_H-M   'P 1'
#
loop_
_entity.id
_entity.type
_entity.pdbx_description
1 polymer ?
#
loop_
_entity_poly.entity_id
_entity_poly.type
_entity_poly.pdbx_seq_one_letter_code
_entity_poly.pdbx_strand_id
1 'polypeptide(L)'
;MTTDYPLNEVEHTTSVYSGILRMADLLALQPNMNIKLHIVAPDSRQEKVFQEIRRPVFSLLESGPLSDRCSYIPYSNLKDLSKAKHLERMTDAVLEDYTEHEEL
;
A
#
# COMPACT_ATOMS: atom_id res chain seq x y z
N MET A 1 23.55 3.03 2.79
CA MET A 1 22.35 2.24 3.09
C MET A 1 21.18 3.18 2.92
N THR A 2 20.62 3.22 1.71
CA THR A 2 19.38 3.97 1.46
C THR A 2 18.27 3.26 2.22
N THR A 3 17.73 3.90 3.25
CA THR A 3 16.50 3.44 3.88
C THR A 3 15.40 3.66 2.85
N ASP A 4 14.96 2.60 2.19
CA ASP A 4 13.83 2.64 1.26
C ASP A 4 12.55 2.77 2.10
N TYR A 5 12.14 4.01 2.36
CA TYR A 5 10.94 4.29 3.13
C TYR A 5 9.69 3.82 2.38
N PRO A 6 8.69 3.27 3.10
CA PRO A 6 7.43 2.83 2.49
C PRO A 6 6.69 4.01 1.86
N LEU A 7 6.13 3.81 0.67
CA LEU A 7 5.28 4.79 -0.01
C LEU A 7 3.81 4.47 0.28
N ASN A 8 3.08 5.48 0.73
CA ASN A 8 1.67 5.38 1.07
C ASN A 8 0.82 6.19 0.08
N GLU A 9 -0.09 5.54 -0.62
CA GLU A 9 -1.11 6.17 -1.46
C GLU A 9 -2.42 6.29 -0.67
N VAL A 10 -2.89 7.51 -0.43
CA VAL A 10 -4.08 7.77 0.41
C VAL A 10 -5.30 7.99 -0.47
N GLU A 11 -6.25 7.04 -0.43
CA GLU A 11 -7.37 6.97 -1.37
C GLU A 11 -8.72 7.12 -0.66
N HIS A 12 -9.04 8.34 -0.20
CA HIS A 12 -10.26 8.65 0.56
C HIS A 12 -11.50 8.89 -0.31
N THR A 13 -11.37 9.64 -1.42
CA THR A 13 -12.50 10.07 -2.27
C THR A 13 -12.24 9.92 -3.77
N THR A 14 -10.99 9.80 -4.17
CA THR A 14 -10.54 9.55 -5.54
C THR A 14 -10.81 8.10 -5.96
N SER A 15 -10.82 7.84 -7.27
CA SER A 15 -11.03 6.48 -7.77
C SER A 15 -9.84 5.60 -7.37
N VAL A 16 -10.11 4.43 -6.77
CA VAL A 16 -9.09 3.42 -6.44
C VAL A 16 -8.16 3.19 -7.65
N TYR A 17 -8.75 3.04 -8.83
CA TYR A 17 -8.02 2.73 -10.06
C TYR A 17 -6.98 3.78 -10.40
N SER A 18 -7.32 5.07 -10.21
CA SER A 18 -6.39 6.15 -10.47
C SER A 18 -5.24 6.20 -9.47
N GLY A 19 -5.44 5.78 -8.22
CA GLY A 19 -4.35 5.60 -7.25
C GLY A 19 -3.39 4.51 -7.65
N ILE A 20 -3.95 3.34 -7.95
CA ILE A 20 -3.18 2.17 -8.39
C ILE A 20 -2.37 2.51 -9.66
N LEU A 21 -2.98 3.18 -10.63
CA LEU A 21 -2.30 3.58 -11.87
C LEU A 21 -1.14 4.54 -11.60
N ARG A 22 -1.29 5.52 -10.70
CA ARG A 22 -0.20 6.43 -10.33
C ARG A 22 0.98 5.70 -9.70
N MET A 23 0.72 4.70 -8.86
CA MET A 23 1.77 3.85 -8.30
C MET A 23 2.45 2.98 -9.37
N ALA A 24 1.67 2.43 -10.30
CA ALA A 24 2.23 1.66 -11.42
C ALA A 24 3.12 2.52 -12.32
N ASP A 25 2.69 3.76 -12.63
CA ASP A 25 3.48 4.72 -13.40
C ASP A 25 4.80 5.08 -12.68
N LEU A 26 4.77 5.24 -11.35
CA LEU A 26 5.97 5.48 -10.55
C LEU A 26 6.98 4.32 -10.67
N LEU A 27 6.51 3.07 -10.52
CA LEU A 27 7.36 1.89 -10.63
C LEU A 27 7.95 1.72 -12.04
N ALA A 28 7.17 2.01 -13.07
CA ALA A 28 7.63 1.96 -14.45
C ALA A 28 8.74 3.00 -14.74
N LEU A 29 8.67 4.18 -14.11
CA LEU A 29 9.68 5.23 -14.27
C LEU A 29 10.95 4.97 -13.44
N GLN A 30 10.86 4.18 -12.37
CA GLN A 30 11.98 3.90 -11.46
C GLN A 30 12.11 2.38 -11.21
N PRO A 31 12.56 1.59 -12.20
CA PRO A 31 12.55 0.12 -12.12
C PRO A 31 13.46 -0.45 -11.03
N ASN A 32 14.47 0.31 -10.58
CA ASN A 32 15.37 -0.09 -9.49
C ASN A 32 14.79 0.15 -8.08
N MET A 33 13.53 0.59 -7.97
CA MET A 33 12.91 0.97 -6.71
C MET A 33 12.33 -0.25 -5.97
N ASN A 34 13.02 -0.68 -4.92
CA ASN A 34 12.60 -1.77 -4.04
C ASN A 34 11.89 -1.25 -2.78
N ILE A 35 10.83 -0.46 -2.98
CA ILE A 35 10.01 0.08 -1.89
C ILE A 35 8.79 -0.80 -1.61
N LYS A 36 8.36 -0.81 -0.34
CA LYS A 36 7.04 -1.32 0.07
C LYS A 36 5.97 -0.30 -0.30
N LEU A 37 4.88 -0.77 -0.90
CA LEU A 37 3.74 0.07 -1.25
C LEU A 37 2.56 -0.23 -0.33
N HIS A 38 1.86 0.82 0.08
CA HIS A 38 0.66 0.71 0.91
C HIS A 38 -0.45 1.59 0.35
N ILE A 39 -1.65 1.05 0.22
CA ILE A 39 -2.87 1.82 -0.03
C ILE A 39 -3.57 2.05 1.31
N VAL A 40 -3.82 3.31 1.64
CA VAL A 40 -4.48 3.71 2.87
C VAL A 40 -5.85 4.29 2.55
N ALA A 41 -6.93 3.64 2.99
CA ALA A 41 -8.29 4.02 2.63
C ALA A 41 -9.33 3.56 3.68
N PRO A 42 -10.60 4.03 3.59
CA PRO A 42 -11.67 3.52 4.45
C PRO A 42 -11.91 2.03 4.22
N ASP A 43 -12.19 1.30 5.30
CA ASP A 43 -12.43 -0.15 5.35
C ASP A 43 -13.40 -0.64 4.26
N SER A 44 -14.44 0.15 3.96
CA SER A 44 -15.43 -0.15 2.93
C SER A 44 -14.87 -0.22 1.50
N ARG A 45 -13.65 0.27 1.27
CA ARG A 45 -12.99 0.24 -0.04
C ARG A 45 -12.06 -0.97 -0.21
N GLN A 46 -11.80 -1.75 0.83
CA GLN A 46 -10.83 -2.85 0.81
C GLN A 46 -11.08 -3.82 -0.36
N GLU A 47 -12.31 -4.31 -0.47
CA GLU A 47 -12.69 -5.24 -1.55
C GLU A 47 -12.47 -4.62 -2.94
N LYS A 48 -12.83 -3.34 -3.10
CA LYS A 48 -12.63 -2.62 -4.37
C LYS A 48 -11.13 -2.47 -4.70
N VAL A 49 -10.29 -2.18 -3.71
CA VAL A 49 -8.83 -2.11 -3.88
C VAL A 49 -8.28 -3.45 -4.35
N PHE A 50 -8.64 -4.54 -3.67
CA PHE A 50 -8.17 -5.87 -4.03
C PHE A 50 -8.66 -6.34 -5.40
N GLN A 51 -9.90 -6.02 -5.76
CA GLN A 51 -10.42 -6.30 -7.11
C GLN A 51 -9.64 -5.53 -8.19
N GLU A 52 -9.38 -4.24 -7.97
CA GLU A 52 -8.74 -3.40 -8.99
C GLU A 52 -7.23 -3.66 -9.12
N ILE A 53 -6.54 -4.03 -8.03
CA ILE A 53 -5.10 -4.29 -8.06
C ILE A 53 -4.74 -5.59 -8.79
N ARG A 54 -5.65 -6.57 -8.82
CA ARG A 54 -5.49 -7.83 -9.54
C ARG A 54 -5.78 -7.72 -11.04
N ARG A 55 -6.15 -6.54 -11.53
CA ARG A 55 -6.44 -6.37 -12.96
C ARG A 55 -5.19 -6.70 -13.78
N PRO A 56 -5.32 -7.41 -14.92
CA PRO A 56 -4.17 -7.88 -15.71
C PRO A 56 -3.16 -6.79 -16.09
N VAL A 57 -3.63 -5.55 -16.25
CA VAL A 57 -2.78 -4.38 -16.55
C VAL A 57 -1.70 -4.12 -15.48
N PHE A 58 -1.93 -4.55 -14.23
CA PHE A 58 -1.00 -4.38 -13.11
C PHE A 58 -0.20 -5.65 -12.78
N SER A 59 -0.42 -6.75 -13.50
CA SER A 59 0.27 -8.03 -13.27
C SER A 59 1.58 -8.17 -14.05
N LEU A 60 1.81 -7.34 -15.06
CA LEU A 60 2.91 -7.46 -16.03
C LEU A 60 4.02 -6.40 -15.85
N LEU A 61 4.19 -5.88 -14.63
CA LEU A 61 5.29 -4.93 -14.35
C LEU A 61 6.63 -5.69 -14.29
N GLU A 62 7.73 -5.04 -14.68
CA GLU A 62 9.08 -5.65 -14.66
C GLU A 62 9.48 -6.19 -13.28
N SER A 63 8.96 -5.56 -12.23
CA SER A 63 9.22 -5.90 -10.84
C SER A 63 8.20 -6.88 -10.22
N GLY A 64 7.32 -7.45 -11.04
CA GLY A 64 6.27 -8.40 -10.63
C GLY A 64 4.90 -7.74 -10.42
N PRO A 65 3.85 -8.56 -10.16
CA PRO A 65 2.49 -8.07 -9.97
C PRO A 65 2.38 -7.05 -8.83
N LEU A 66 1.59 -6.00 -9.03
CA LEU A 66 1.39 -4.99 -8.00
C LEU A 66 0.67 -5.54 -6.76
N SER A 67 -0.16 -6.57 -6.92
CA SER A 67 -0.82 -7.29 -5.82
C SER A 67 0.16 -7.86 -4.79
N ASP A 68 1.36 -8.25 -5.22
CA ASP A 68 2.32 -8.93 -4.36
C ASP A 68 3.21 -7.93 -3.61
N ARG A 69 3.22 -6.68 -4.09
CA ARG A 69 4.09 -5.60 -3.60
C ARG A 69 3.35 -4.52 -2.83
N CYS A 70 2.03 -4.51 -2.94
CA CYS A 70 1.18 -3.49 -2.35
C CYS A 70 0.25 -4.11 -1.32
N SER A 71 0.24 -3.52 -0.13
CA SER A 71 -0.65 -3.93 0.95
C SER A 71 -1.70 -2.86 1.23
N TYR A 72 -2.70 -3.21 2.02
CA TYR A 72 -3.80 -2.33 2.35
C TYR A 72 -3.82 -2.02 3.84
N ILE A 73 -3.97 -0.74 4.18
CA ILE A 73 -4.07 -0.27 5.56
C ILE A 73 -5.43 0.43 5.74
N PRO A 74 -6.39 -0.18 6.43
CA PRO A 74 -7.67 0.45 6.70
C PRO A 74 -7.53 1.58 7.73
N TYR A 75 -8.47 2.51 7.70
CA TYR A 75 -8.51 3.60 8.68
C TYR A 75 -8.78 3.12 10.11
N SER A 76 -9.45 2.00 10.31
CA SER A 76 -9.57 1.35 11.62
C SER A 76 -8.19 1.04 12.20
N ASN A 77 -7.31 0.39 11.45
CA ASN A 77 -5.95 0.06 11.88
C ASN A 77 -5.14 1.32 12.20
N LEU A 78 -5.25 2.38 11.39
CA LEU A 78 -4.59 3.66 11.70
C LEU A 78 -5.12 4.32 12.97
N LYS A 79 -6.42 4.22 13.25
CA LYS A 79 -7.03 4.74 14.48
C LYS A 79 -6.59 3.95 15.70
N ASP A 80 -6.30 2.67 15.55
CA ASP A 80 -5.77 1.86 16.64
C ASP A 80 -4.29 2.12 16.86
N LEU A 81 -3.53 2.27 15.78
CA LEU A 81 -2.14 2.71 15.80
C LEU A 81 -1.98 4.07 16.49
N SER A 82 -2.88 5.02 16.24
CA SER A 82 -2.82 6.36 16.84
C SER A 82 -2.99 6.37 18.35
N LYS A 83 -3.55 5.31 18.93
CA LYS A 83 -3.73 5.14 20.39
C LYS A 83 -2.47 4.57 21.07
N ALA A 84 -1.45 4.17 20.31
CA ALA A 84 -0.22 3.62 20.86
C ALA A 84 0.53 4.69 21.69
N LYS A 85 0.79 4.38 22.97
CA LYS A 85 1.36 5.33 23.96
C LYS A 85 2.74 5.91 23.62
N HIS A 86 3.43 5.35 22.63
CA HIS A 86 4.77 5.76 22.21
C HIS A 86 4.91 5.88 20.69
N LEU A 87 3.83 6.26 19.99
CA LEU A 87 3.83 6.43 18.53
C LEU A 87 4.98 7.33 18.02
N GLU A 88 5.31 8.38 18.77
CA GLU A 88 6.45 9.28 18.45
C GLU A 88 7.82 8.59 18.46
N ARG A 89 7.92 7.38 19.00
CA ARG A 89 9.15 6.56 19.07
C ARG A 89 9.05 5.27 18.26
N MET A 90 7.96 5.08 17.50
CA MET A 90 7.75 3.85 16.75
C MET A 90 8.65 3.82 15.51
N THR A 91 9.39 2.72 15.37
CA THR A 91 10.15 2.38 14.17
C THR A 91 9.25 1.75 13.12
N ASP A 92 9.60 1.88 11.84
CA ASP A 92 8.85 1.36 10.69
C ASP A 92 8.46 -0.12 10.80
N ALA A 93 9.23 -0.93 11.54
CA ALA A 93 8.92 -2.34 11.80
C ALA A 93 7.54 -2.57 12.42
N VAL A 94 7.02 -1.61 13.20
CA VAL A 94 5.71 -1.78 13.84
C VAL A 94 4.58 -1.62 12.82
N LEU A 95 4.77 -0.92 11.70
CA LEU A 95 3.74 -0.82 10.66
C LEU A 95 3.41 -2.18 10.03
N GLU A 96 4.36 -3.11 10.04
CA GLU A 96 4.14 -4.48 9.54
C GLU A 96 3.07 -5.21 10.34
N ASP A 97 2.97 -4.99 11.66
CA ASP A 97 1.97 -5.63 12.53
C ASP A 97 0.53 -5.18 12.25
N TYR A 98 0.35 -4.05 11.54
CA TYR A 98 -0.95 -3.46 11.22
C TYR A 98 -1.30 -3.56 9.73
N THR A 99 -0.42 -4.18 8.95
CA THR A 99 -0.58 -4.36 7.52
C THR A 99 -1.36 -5.64 7.24
N GLU A 100 -2.45 -5.55 6.47
CA GLU A 100 -3.19 -6.74 6.04
C GLU A 100 -2.69 -7.19 4.66
N HIS A 101 -2.49 -8.50 4.54
CA HIS A 101 -2.13 -9.16 3.30
C HIS A 101 -3.28 -10.04 2.83
N GLU A 102 -3.42 -10.16 1.51
CA GLU A 102 -4.39 -11.06 0.91
C GLU A 102 -3.98 -12.52 1.14
N GLU A 103 -4.91 -13.35 1.63
CA GLU A 103 -4.73 -14.81 1.65
C GLU A 103 -5.20 -15.41 0.31
N LEU A 104 -4.31 -16.19 -0.34
CA LEU A 104 -4.51 -16.86 -1.64
C LEU A 104 -5.49 -18.04 -1.58
#